data_AF-A0A425WAI5-F1
#
_entry.id   AF-A0A425WAI5-F1
#
_cell.length_a   1.000
_cell.length_b   1.000
_cell.length_c   1.000
_cell.angle_alpha   90.00
_cell.angle_beta   90.00
_cell.angle_gamma   90.00
#
_symmetry.space_group_name_H-M   'P 1'
#
loop_
_entity.id
_entity.type
_entity.pdbx_description
1 polymer ?
#
loop_
_entity_poly.entity_id
_entity_poly.type
_entity_poly.pdbx_seq_one_letter_code
_entity_poly.pdbx_strand_id
1 'polypeptide(L)' 'MLSRRLKTMYYDCTNYYFEITEEDDFRRFGPSKEHRPNPIVGMGLMMDKGGLPVAFDLYPGNESEQPTLIP' A
#
# COMPACT_ATOMS: atom_id res chain seq x y z
N MET A 1 -7.06 -25.33 -11.93
CA MET A 1 -6.41 -24.12 -11.40
C MET A 1 -6.48 -23.07 -12.50
N LEU A 2 -7.08 -21.90 -12.27
CA LEU A 2 -7.06 -20.83 -13.28
C LEU A 2 -5.61 -20.42 -13.55
N SER A 3 -5.18 -20.41 -14.80
CA SER A 3 -3.88 -19.88 -15.19
C SER A 3 -3.88 -18.36 -14.98
N ARG A 4 -3.08 -17.88 -14.02
CA ARG A 4 -2.96 -16.45 -13.70
C ARG A 4 -2.17 -15.75 -14.81
N ARG A 5 -2.71 -14.65 -15.34
CA ARG A 5 -2.09 -13.89 -16.44
C ARG A 5 -1.09 -12.87 -15.91
N LEU A 6 0.12 -13.32 -15.56
CA LEU A 6 1.17 -12.49 -14.94
C LEU A 6 2.07 -11.72 -15.93
N LYS A 7 1.80 -11.80 -17.24
CA LYS A 7 2.60 -11.08 -18.26
C LYS A 7 2.51 -9.55 -18.12
N THR A 8 1.43 -9.05 -17.53
CA THR A 8 1.22 -7.64 -17.25
C THR A 8 0.52 -7.54 -15.91
N MET A 9 1.08 -6.74 -15.01
CA MET A 9 0.57 -6.54 -13.66
C MET A 9 0.31 -5.05 -13.45
N TYR A 10 -0.73 -4.77 -12.68
CA TYR A 10 -1.06 -3.42 -12.22
C TYR A 10 -0.60 -3.27 -10.79
N TYR A 11 -0.08 -2.09 -10.47
CA TYR A 11 0.36 -1.75 -9.14
C TYR A 11 -0.36 -0.48 -8.70
N ASP A 12 -0.96 -0.53 -7.52
CA ASP A 12 -1.60 0.61 -6.88
C ASP A 12 -1.08 0.77 -5.45
N CYS A 13 -1.09 2.01 -4.96
CA CYS A 13 -0.72 2.33 -3.59
C CYS A 13 -1.89 2.97 -2.89
N THR A 14 -2.15 2.62 -1.65
CA THR A 14 -3.18 3.29 -0.85
C THR A 14 -2.67 3.63 0.54
N ASN A 15 -3.31 4.58 1.19
CA ASN A 15 -3.05 4.92 2.59
C ASN A 15 -4.27 4.57 3.44
N TYR A 16 -4.05 3.94 4.58
CA TYR A 16 -5.04 3.76 5.63
C TYR A 16 -4.77 4.75 6.75
N TYR A 17 -5.73 5.62 7.07
CA TYR A 17 -5.64 6.48 8.25
C TYR A 17 -6.28 5.80 9.45
N PHE A 18 -5.86 6.23 10.64
CA PHE A 18 -6.40 5.75 11.90
C PHE A 18 -6.84 6.94 12.74
N GLU A 19 -7.91 6.78 13.51
CA GLU A 19 -8.36 7.78 14.50
C GLU A 19 -7.48 7.74 15.76
N ILE A 20 -6.18 7.90 15.54
CA ILE A 20 -5.16 8.04 16.57
C ILE A 20 -4.47 9.38 16.40
N THR A 21 -4.01 9.93 17.51
CA THR A 21 -3.33 11.22 17.57
C THR A 21 -1.82 11.07 17.82
N GLU A 22 -1.37 9.87 18.16
CA GLU A 22 0.03 9.54 18.41
C GLU A 22 0.47 8.44 17.44
N GLU A 23 1.68 8.58 16.90
CA GLU A 23 2.31 7.56 16.07
C GLU A 23 2.89 6.42 16.92
N ASP A 24 3.01 5.23 16.33
CA ASP A 24 3.75 4.11 16.91
C ASP A 24 4.88 3.66 15.96
N ASP A 25 5.41 2.46 16.14
CA ASP A 25 6.51 1.94 15.32
C ASP A 25 6.12 1.68 13.86
N PHE A 26 4.82 1.71 13.50
CA PHE A 26 4.32 1.35 12.17
C PHE A 26 3.32 2.35 11.59
N ARG A 27 2.34 2.81 12.38
CA ARG A 27 1.41 3.88 12.02
C ARG A 27 2.13 5.21 12.25
N ARG A 28 2.69 5.79 11.19
CA ARG A 28 3.55 6.97 11.25
C ARG A 28 2.91 8.15 10.55
N PHE A 29 3.23 9.37 10.98
CA PHE A 29 2.82 10.57 10.24
C PHE A 29 3.54 10.65 8.90
N GLY A 30 2.79 10.85 7.82
CA GLY A 30 3.38 10.95 6.49
C GLY A 30 2.44 11.54 5.45
N PRO A 31 2.85 11.56 4.17
CA PRO A 31 2.06 12.13 3.09
C PRO A 31 0.78 11.32 2.85
N SER A 32 -0.32 11.75 3.46
CA SER A 32 -1.64 11.18 3.20
C SER A 32 -2.16 11.66 1.84
N LYS A 33 -2.61 10.74 0.98
CA LYS A 33 -3.33 11.08 -0.27
C LYS A 33 -4.56 11.97 -0.05
N GLU A 34 -5.22 11.82 1.09
CA GLU A 34 -6.36 12.65 1.50
C GLU A 34 -5.96 13.90 2.31
N HIS A 35 -4.65 14.17 2.45
CA HIS A 35 -4.12 15.27 3.27
C HIS A 35 -4.59 15.22 4.74
N ARG A 36 -4.83 14.02 5.27
CA ARG A 36 -5.17 13.81 6.68
C ARG A 36 -3.93 14.04 7.56
N PRO A 37 -4.07 14.71 8.72
CA PRO A 37 -2.96 14.93 9.64
C PRO A 37 -2.68 13.72 10.55
N ASN A 38 -3.51 12.67 10.51
CA ASN A 38 -3.37 11.50 11.36
C ASN A 38 -2.25 10.57 10.87
N PRO A 39 -1.69 9.72 11.75
CA PRO A 39 -0.80 8.65 11.33
C PRO A 39 -1.49 7.71 10.34
N ILE A 40 -0.71 7.25 9.36
CA ILE A 40 -1.18 6.38 8.29
C ILE A 40 -0.33 5.11 8.21
N VAL A 41 -0.84 4.13 7.46
CA VAL A 41 -0.08 2.99 6.95
C VAL A 41 -0.21 2.99 5.43
N GLY A 42 0.89 2.72 4.74
CA GLY A 42 0.89 2.52 3.29
C GLY A 42 0.66 1.06 2.93
N MET A 43 0.00 0.82 1.80
CA MET A 43 -0.08 -0.51 1.18
C MET A 43 0.24 -0.44 -0.30
N GLY A 44 1.19 -1.26 -0.73
CA GLY A 44 1.42 -1.58 -2.13
C GLY A 44 0.59 -2.80 -2.51
N LEU A 45 -0.18 -2.72 -3.60
CA LEU A 45 -1.03 -3.81 -4.08
C LEU A 45 -0.71 -4.11 -5.54
N MET A 46 -0.36 -5.37 -5.80
CA MET A 46 -0.16 -5.89 -7.15
C MET A 46 -1.35 -6.73 -7.59
N MET A 47 -1.84 -6.50 -8.80
CA MET A 47 -2.99 -7.21 -9.38
C MET A 47 -2.65 -7.73 -10.77
N ASP A 48 -3.26 -8.85 -11.16
CA ASP A 48 -3.20 -9.32 -12.53
C ASP A 48 -4.11 -8.51 -13.47
N LYS A 49 -4.08 -8.82 -14.77
CA LYS A 49 -4.90 -8.11 -15.76
C LYS A 49 -6.42 -8.21 -15.51
N GLY A 50 -6.86 -9.23 -14.77
CA GLY A 50 -8.27 -9.41 -14.38
C GLY A 50 -8.66 -8.64 -13.12
N GLY A 51 -7.73 -7.90 -12.51
CA GLY A 51 -7.95 -7.20 -11.24
C GLY A 51 -7.88 -8.13 -10.02
N LEU A 52 -7.36 -9.35 -10.16
CA LEU A 52 -7.22 -10.26 -9.03
C LEU A 52 -5.91 -9.96 -8.27
N PRO A 53 -5.97 -9.73 -6.94
CA PRO A 53 -4.78 -9.49 -6.12
C PRO A 53 -3.76 -10.62 -6.22
N VAL A 54 -2.51 -10.28 -6.56
CA VAL A 54 -1.36 -11.19 -6.68
C VAL A 54 -0.55 -11.19 -5.40
N ALA A 55 -0.15 -10.00 -4.95
CA ALA A 55 0.66 -9.78 -3.76
C ALA A 55 0.35 -8.39 -3.19
N PHE A 56 0.63 -8.20 -1.91
CA PHE A 56 0.58 -6.89 -1.27
C PHE A 56 1.67 -6.82 -0.21
N ASP A 57 2.05 -5.59 0.15
CA ASP A 57 2.91 -5.33 1.29
C ASP A 57 2.43 -4.09 2.05
N LEU A 58 2.60 -4.11 3.38
CA LEU A 58 2.26 -2.99 4.25
C LEU A 58 3.56 -2.36 4.75
N TYR A 59 3.59 -1.03 4.78
CA TYR A 59 4.78 -0.29 5.18
C TYR A 59 4.43 0.93 6.03
N PRO A 60 5.39 1.43 6.83
CA PRO A 60 5.16 2.58 7.70
C PRO A 60 4.69 3.81 6.93
N GLY A 61 3.76 4.56 7.52
CA GLY A 61 3.08 5.66 6.84
C GLY A 61 3.96 6.83 6.35
N ASN A 62 5.18 6.91 6.86
CA ASN A 62 6.17 7.93 6.52
C ASN A 62 7.21 7.47 5.49
N GLU A 63 7.08 6.25 4.98
CA GLU A 63 7.99 5.68 3.97
C GLU A 63 7.39 5.76 2.56
N SER A 64 8.26 5.72 1.55
CA SER A 64 7.83 5.64 0.16
C SER A 64 7.35 4.22 -0.16
N GLU A 65 6.39 4.13 -1.07
CA GLU A 65 5.89 2.91 -1.69
C GLU A 65 6.90 2.17 -2.57
N GLN A 66 7.93 2.85 -3.07
CA GLN A 66 8.85 2.29 -4.07
C GLN A 66 9.49 0.96 -3.67
N PRO A 67 9.91 0.75 -2.40
CA PRO A 67 10.47 -0.54 -1.96
C PRO A 67 9.47 -1.70 -2.03
N THR A 68 8.16 -1.43 -2.01
CA THR A 68 7.11 -2.47 -2.10
C THR A 68 6.78 -2.87 -3.54
N LEU A 69 7.34 -2.17 -4.53
CA LEU A 69 7.27 -2.55 -5.94
C LEU A 69 8.33 -3.64 -6.24
N ILE A 70 8.10 -4.84 -5.70
CA ILE A 70 8.95 -6.00 -5.93
C ILE A 70 8.32 -6.85 -7.06
N PRO A 71 9.04 -7.11 -8.18
CA PRO A 71 8.54 -7.93 -9.28
C PRO A 71 8.28 -9.40 -8.92
#